data_AF-A0A1I7I3H2-F1
#
_entry.id   AF-A0A1I7I3H2-F1
#
_cell.length_a   1.000
_cell.length_b   1.000
_cell.length_c   1.000
_cell.angle_alpha   90.00
_cell.angle_beta   90.00
_cell.angle_gamma   90.00
#
_symmetry.space_group_name_H-M   'P 1'
#
loop_
_entity.id
_entity.type
_entity.pdbx_description
1 polymer ?
#
loop_
_entity_poly.entity_id
_entity_poly.type
_entity_poly.pdbx_seq_one_letter_code
_entity_poly.pdbx_strand_id
1 'polypeptide(L)'
;MNGKEGDIYITKLERDFFGAFKVIKIGKSFFEEIDGDLMMLGVLNYVDKKKPELNDERLNQILCCNRFLCSNQYAIDFYTNNPKYNDLSKFEYLGNRPMTEFETSIDFKLGDGRSGLKGGFPLVGLMGNDYGKTAFFEWRWENEKEEFKKEVEVENEKARIAREEYRKQSMKPKKMLDDNMFWEVIEKIDWTKDDDQERMEPAIDFLAKKKVSEIKQFQESLAYKLYLLDTKEHAQNIGEDSFKDESSNFSVDYFLYVRCCVIANGQEYFESVLKNPKDMPKDKDFEPLLYIAEEAYEKRMNKELEYETGCDYETFSNYKGWKK
;
A
#
# COMPACT_ATOMS: atom_id res chain seq x y z
N MET A 1 -5.63 24.14 -16.75
CA MET A 1 -5.80 23.86 -18.19
C MET A 1 -6.27 22.43 -18.28
N ASN A 2 -7.39 22.16 -18.95
CA ASN A 2 -7.89 20.80 -19.10
C ASN A 2 -7.29 20.27 -20.40
N GLY A 3 -6.61 19.13 -20.35
CA GLY A 3 -6.06 18.50 -21.54
C GLY A 3 -7.18 18.13 -22.52
N LYS A 4 -6.86 18.06 -23.81
CA LYS A 4 -7.74 17.52 -24.84
C LYS A 4 -7.13 16.24 -25.40
N GLU A 5 -7.98 15.34 -25.86
CA GLU A 5 -7.53 14.17 -26.61
C GLU A 5 -6.62 14.61 -27.76
N GLY A 6 -5.44 13.99 -27.84
CA GLY A 6 -4.42 14.31 -28.84
C GLY A 6 -3.36 15.29 -28.37
N ASP A 7 -3.57 15.96 -27.23
CA ASP A 7 -2.58 16.88 -26.69
C ASP A 7 -1.34 16.13 -26.24
N ILE A 8 -0.17 16.65 -26.63
CA ILE A 8 1.15 16.13 -26.33
C ILE A 8 1.89 17.14 -25.47
N TYR A 9 2.52 16.63 -24.43
CA TYR A 9 3.30 17.38 -23.47
C TYR A 9 4.71 16.83 -23.37
N ILE A 10 5.66 17.69 -22.99
CA ILE A 10 7.07 17.37 -22.86
C ILE A 10 7.41 17.17 -21.40
N THR A 11 8.04 16.04 -21.11
CA THR A 11 8.62 15.75 -19.79
C THR A 11 10.11 16.06 -19.83
N LYS A 12 10.59 16.86 -18.86
CA LYS A 12 12.03 16.97 -18.60
C LYS A 12 12.46 15.78 -17.75
N LEU A 13 13.41 15.01 -18.24
CA LEU A 13 13.90 13.79 -17.61
C LEU A 13 15.28 14.04 -16.99
N GLU A 14 15.77 13.06 -16.25
CA GLU A 14 17.12 13.07 -15.70
C GLU A 14 18.18 13.15 -16.81
N ARG A 15 19.39 13.60 -16.44
CA ARG A 15 20.56 13.65 -17.36
C ARG A 15 20.30 14.46 -18.64
N ASP A 16 19.47 15.49 -18.52
CA ASP A 16 19.04 16.42 -19.58
C ASP A 16 18.32 15.73 -20.76
N PHE A 17 17.70 14.58 -20.51
CA PHE A 17 16.81 13.95 -21.49
C PHE A 17 15.43 14.61 -21.51
N PHE A 18 14.72 14.39 -22.60
CA PHE A 18 13.33 14.77 -22.81
C PHE A 18 12.52 13.53 -23.13
N GLY A 19 11.34 13.47 -22.54
CA GLY A 19 10.28 12.52 -22.85
C GLY A 19 9.06 13.24 -23.39
N ALA A 20 8.09 12.47 -23.85
CA ALA A 20 6.79 13.00 -24.23
C ALA A 20 5.66 12.06 -23.78
N PHE A 21 4.49 12.62 -23.56
CA PHE A 21 3.28 11.86 -23.30
C PHE A 21 2.06 12.52 -23.95
N LYS A 22 1.01 11.74 -24.13
CA LYS A 22 -0.20 12.14 -24.85
C LYS A 22 -1.45 11.88 -24.02
N VAL A 23 -2.41 12.78 -24.12
CA VAL A 23 -3.79 12.53 -23.66
C VAL A 23 -4.48 11.66 -24.70
N ILE A 24 -4.73 10.39 -24.36
CA ILE A 24 -5.34 9.40 -25.26
C ILE A 24 -6.86 9.59 -25.27
N LYS A 25 -7.48 9.54 -24.08
CA LYS A 25 -8.95 9.61 -23.92
C LYS A 25 -9.34 10.41 -22.68
N ILE A 26 -10.52 11.02 -22.72
CA ILE A 26 -11.13 11.67 -21.55
C ILE A 26 -12.52 11.10 -21.34
N GLY A 27 -12.86 10.76 -20.10
CA GLY A 27 -14.14 10.15 -19.78
C GLY A 27 -14.53 10.40 -18.32
N LYS A 28 -15.78 10.06 -17.99
CA LYS A 28 -16.27 10.20 -16.61
C LYS A 28 -15.48 9.30 -15.65
N SER A 29 -15.39 9.73 -14.39
CA SER A 29 -14.88 8.88 -13.31
C SER A 29 -15.65 7.57 -13.21
N PHE A 30 -14.95 6.49 -12.87
CA PHE A 30 -15.54 5.18 -12.53
C PHE A 30 -16.17 5.17 -11.13
N PHE A 31 -15.90 6.18 -10.32
CA PHE A 31 -16.33 6.30 -8.93
C PHE A 31 -17.12 7.61 -8.75
N GLU A 32 -18.30 7.53 -8.13
CA GLU A 32 -19.20 8.68 -7.95
C GLU A 32 -18.62 9.77 -7.03
N GLU A 33 -17.68 9.40 -6.16
CA GLU A 33 -17.09 10.26 -5.14
C GLU A 33 -15.89 11.09 -5.64
N ILE A 34 -15.34 10.76 -6.81
CA ILE A 34 -14.21 11.50 -7.39
C ILE A 34 -14.74 12.69 -8.17
N ASP A 35 -14.41 13.89 -7.70
CA ASP A 35 -14.75 15.14 -8.36
C ASP A 35 -13.96 15.32 -9.67
N GLY A 36 -14.64 15.12 -10.79
CA GLY A 36 -14.17 15.44 -12.14
C GLY A 36 -14.05 14.24 -13.09
N ASP A 37 -13.77 14.54 -14.35
CA ASP A 37 -13.46 13.53 -15.38
C ASP A 37 -12.06 12.91 -15.14
N LEU A 38 -11.82 11.75 -15.75
CA LEU A 38 -10.52 11.11 -15.83
C LEU A 38 -9.88 11.33 -17.20
N MET A 39 -8.56 11.48 -17.22
CA MET A 39 -7.74 11.43 -18.43
C MET A 39 -6.97 10.12 -18.46
N MET A 40 -6.99 9.47 -19.61
CA MET A 40 -6.11 8.36 -19.94
C MET A 40 -4.86 8.90 -20.61
N LEU A 41 -3.72 8.76 -19.96
CA LEU A 41 -2.44 9.30 -20.45
C LEU A 41 -1.53 8.15 -20.87
N GLY A 42 -0.92 8.29 -22.05
CA GLY A 42 0.09 7.37 -22.56
C GLY A 42 1.45 8.03 -22.63
N VAL A 43 2.47 7.41 -22.04
CA VAL A 43 3.86 7.80 -22.28
C VAL A 43 4.23 7.40 -23.70
N LEU A 44 4.78 8.34 -24.47
CA LEU A 44 5.17 8.09 -25.86
C LEU A 44 6.58 7.49 -25.93
N ASN A 45 6.88 6.79 -27.01
CA ASN A 45 8.17 6.14 -27.27
C ASN A 45 9.28 7.14 -27.68
N TYR A 46 9.33 8.29 -27.00
CA TYR A 46 10.30 9.36 -27.23
C TYR A 46 11.17 9.53 -25.99
N VAL A 47 12.48 9.33 -26.15
CA VAL A 47 13.51 9.63 -25.14
C VAL A 47 14.75 10.08 -25.87
N ASP A 48 15.16 11.33 -25.65
CA ASP A 48 16.30 11.91 -26.34
C ASP A 48 16.89 13.09 -25.56
N LYS A 49 18.14 13.46 -25.81
CA LYS A 49 18.70 14.73 -25.32
C LYS A 49 18.20 15.91 -26.11
N LYS A 50 17.73 15.68 -27.34
CA LYS A 50 17.02 16.70 -28.11
C LYS A 50 15.59 16.82 -27.59
N LYS A 51 15.06 18.03 -27.58
CA LYS A 51 13.65 18.28 -27.31
C LYS A 51 12.78 17.74 -28.45
N PRO A 52 11.62 17.11 -28.17
CA PRO A 52 10.75 16.57 -29.22
C PRO A 52 10.21 17.67 -30.14
N GLU A 53 10.13 17.35 -31.42
CA GLU A 53 9.43 18.14 -32.43
C GLU A 53 8.09 17.45 -32.74
N LEU A 54 7.04 18.24 -33.00
CA LEU A 54 5.68 17.71 -33.12
C LEU A 54 5.52 16.67 -34.25
N ASN A 55 6.37 16.71 -35.28
CA ASN A 55 6.38 15.79 -36.42
C ASN A 55 7.20 14.51 -36.20
N ASP A 56 7.88 14.34 -35.06
CA ASP A 56 8.68 13.14 -34.79
C ASP A 56 7.80 11.89 -34.78
N GLU A 57 8.19 10.85 -35.53
CA GLU A 57 7.39 9.63 -35.71
C GLU A 57 7.26 8.83 -34.41
N ARG A 58 8.23 8.94 -33.49
CA ARG A 58 8.19 8.30 -32.17
C ARG A 58 6.98 8.74 -31.34
N LEU A 59 6.45 9.95 -31.60
CA LEU A 59 5.26 10.46 -30.92
C LEU A 59 3.94 9.81 -31.37
N ASN A 60 3.97 8.90 -32.37
CA ASN A 60 2.82 8.06 -32.75
C ASN A 60 2.79 6.72 -32.00
N GLN A 61 3.80 6.42 -31.19
CA GLN A 61 3.92 5.12 -30.53
C GLN A 61 3.84 5.33 -29.02
N ILE A 62 2.93 4.61 -28.38
CA ILE A 62 2.92 4.51 -26.93
C ILE A 62 4.05 3.58 -26.52
N LEU A 63 4.79 3.97 -25.49
CA LEU A 63 5.90 3.21 -24.94
C LEU A 63 5.42 1.85 -24.45
N CYS A 64 6.06 0.78 -24.93
CA CYS A 64 5.88 -0.58 -24.45
C CYS A 64 7.05 -0.92 -23.52
N CYS A 65 6.74 -1.22 -22.26
CA CYS A 65 7.74 -1.42 -21.21
C CYS A 65 8.09 -2.90 -21.08
N ASN A 66 9.36 -3.23 -21.22
CA ASN A 66 9.88 -4.60 -21.09
C ASN A 66 10.90 -4.76 -19.96
N ARG A 67 11.21 -3.66 -19.27
CA ARG A 67 12.13 -3.66 -18.14
C ARG A 67 11.62 -4.51 -16.97
N PHE A 68 12.54 -5.24 -16.34
CA PHE A 68 12.26 -6.12 -15.20
C PHE A 68 11.05 -7.04 -15.45
N LEU A 69 9.96 -6.83 -14.70
CA LEU A 69 8.73 -7.64 -14.75
C LEU A 69 7.59 -6.95 -15.52
N CYS A 70 7.86 -5.83 -16.21
CA CYS A 70 6.84 -5.07 -16.95
C CYS A 70 6.20 -5.85 -18.11
N SER A 71 6.80 -6.95 -18.59
CA SER A 71 6.14 -7.95 -19.44
C SER A 71 5.45 -7.40 -20.70
N ASN A 72 6.06 -6.41 -21.38
CA ASN A 72 5.54 -5.75 -22.59
C ASN A 72 4.20 -5.02 -22.36
N GLN A 73 4.02 -4.42 -21.19
CA GLN A 73 2.86 -3.58 -20.90
C GLN A 73 3.04 -2.17 -21.47
N TYR A 74 1.97 -1.62 -22.04
CA TYR A 74 1.98 -0.23 -22.48
C TYR A 74 1.92 0.72 -21.28
N ALA A 75 2.72 1.77 -21.30
CA ALA A 75 2.75 2.80 -20.25
C ALA A 75 1.52 3.72 -20.37
N ILE A 76 0.37 3.21 -19.94
CA ILE A 76 -0.92 3.89 -20.00
C ILE A 76 -1.62 3.76 -18.64
N ASP A 77 -2.03 4.90 -18.08
CA ASP A 77 -2.75 4.92 -16.81
C ASP A 77 -3.84 6.00 -16.81
N PHE A 78 -4.77 5.90 -15.86
CA PHE A 78 -5.75 6.94 -15.58
C PHE A 78 -5.27 7.91 -14.51
N TYR A 79 -5.53 9.19 -14.76
CA TYR A 79 -5.29 10.30 -13.85
C TYR A 79 -6.54 11.19 -13.77
N THR A 80 -6.69 11.92 -12.68
CA THR A 80 -7.75 12.93 -12.57
C THR A 80 -7.54 14.08 -13.57
N ASN A 81 -8.59 14.47 -14.30
CA ASN A 81 -8.61 15.68 -15.13
C ASN A 81 -8.84 16.96 -14.31
N ASN A 82 -9.09 16.84 -13.00
CA ASN A 82 -9.30 17.99 -12.14
C ASN A 82 -7.98 18.76 -11.94
N PRO A 83 -7.87 20.01 -12.43
CA PRO A 83 -6.61 20.76 -12.38
C PRO A 83 -6.11 21.06 -10.96
N LYS A 84 -6.95 20.90 -9.94
CA LYS A 84 -6.54 21.00 -8.53
C LYS A 84 -5.62 19.84 -8.11
N TYR A 85 -5.75 18.70 -8.78
CA TYR A 85 -5.20 17.41 -8.37
C TYR A 85 -4.29 16.80 -9.45
N ASN A 86 -3.91 17.58 -10.47
CA ASN A 86 -2.94 17.15 -11.47
C ASN A 86 -1.97 18.28 -11.84
N ASP A 87 -0.74 17.90 -12.15
CA ASP A 87 0.33 18.83 -12.54
C ASP A 87 0.40 19.09 -14.05
N LEU A 88 -0.66 18.84 -14.82
CA LEU A 88 -0.61 18.94 -16.30
C LEU A 88 -0.14 20.32 -16.78
N SER A 89 -0.58 21.36 -16.09
CA SER A 89 -0.18 22.74 -16.36
C SER A 89 1.30 23.05 -16.11
N LYS A 90 2.03 22.19 -15.39
CA LYS A 90 3.47 22.32 -15.15
C LYS A 90 4.31 21.74 -16.29
N PHE A 91 3.72 20.91 -17.15
CA PHE A 91 4.39 20.36 -18.32
C PHE A 91 4.33 21.34 -19.48
N GLU A 92 5.37 21.31 -20.31
CA GLU A 92 5.40 22.14 -21.51
C GLU A 92 4.51 21.51 -22.58
N TYR A 93 3.55 22.28 -23.10
CA TYR A 93 2.69 21.85 -24.20
C TYR A 93 3.45 21.86 -25.53
N LEU A 94 3.53 20.71 -26.19
CA LEU A 94 4.19 20.58 -27.50
C LEU A 94 3.22 20.88 -28.66
N GLY A 95 1.96 20.45 -28.53
CA GLY A 95 0.95 20.57 -29.58
C GLY A 95 -0.07 19.45 -29.51
N ASN A 96 -0.94 19.37 -30.52
CA ASN A 96 -1.96 18.34 -30.65
C ASN A 96 -1.69 17.47 -31.89
N ARG A 97 -1.88 16.15 -31.78
CA ARG A 97 -1.85 15.22 -32.90
C ARG A 97 -3.11 14.34 -32.93
N PRO A 98 -3.63 14.01 -34.11
CA PRO A 98 -4.70 13.02 -34.26
C PRO A 98 -4.37 11.70 -33.55
N MET A 99 -5.41 10.98 -33.14
CA MET A 99 -5.25 9.62 -32.64
C MET A 99 -4.76 8.70 -33.76
N THR A 100 -3.85 7.79 -33.42
CA THR A 100 -3.50 6.65 -34.26
C THR A 100 -4.61 5.59 -34.21
N GLU A 101 -4.58 4.65 -35.15
CA GLU A 101 -5.50 3.48 -35.12
C GLU A 101 -5.33 2.69 -33.82
N PHE A 102 -4.09 2.52 -33.35
CA PHE A 102 -3.78 1.86 -32.09
C PHE A 102 -4.42 2.59 -30.91
N GLU A 103 -4.18 3.89 -30.75
CA GLU A 103 -4.75 4.71 -29.65
C GLU A 103 -6.28 4.69 -29.66
N THR A 104 -6.89 4.74 -30.84
CA THR A 104 -8.35 4.69 -31.00
C THR A 104 -8.93 3.35 -30.50
N SER A 105 -8.21 2.24 -30.73
CA SER A 105 -8.62 0.89 -30.37
C SER A 105 -8.58 0.58 -28.86
N ILE A 106 -7.98 1.44 -28.05
CA ILE A 106 -7.79 1.21 -26.61
C ILE A 106 -9.08 1.51 -25.85
N ASP A 107 -9.62 0.56 -25.10
CA ASP A 107 -10.86 0.79 -24.32
C ASP A 107 -10.63 1.71 -23.11
N PHE A 108 -11.59 2.61 -22.84
CA PHE A 108 -11.60 3.42 -21.62
C PHE A 108 -12.12 2.58 -20.44
N LYS A 109 -11.26 1.70 -19.93
CA LYS A 109 -11.63 0.66 -18.97
C LYS A 109 -10.64 0.56 -17.83
N LEU A 110 -11.14 0.59 -16.59
CA LEU A 110 -10.36 0.36 -15.38
C LEU A 110 -9.88 -1.10 -15.29
N GLY A 111 -8.64 -1.32 -14.86
CA GLY A 111 -8.04 -2.64 -14.68
C GLY A 111 -6.66 -2.55 -14.01
N ASP A 112 -5.95 -3.67 -13.94
CA ASP A 112 -4.62 -3.73 -13.32
C ASP A 112 -3.46 -3.52 -14.31
N GLY A 113 -3.76 -3.35 -15.61
CA GLY A 113 -2.78 -3.26 -16.69
C GLY A 113 -2.06 -4.57 -17.02
N ARG A 114 -2.27 -5.65 -16.25
CA ARG A 114 -1.54 -6.93 -16.39
C ARG A 114 -2.18 -7.89 -17.37
N SER A 115 -3.49 -7.79 -17.55
CA SER A 115 -4.26 -8.65 -18.47
C SER A 115 -4.27 -8.15 -19.92
N GLY A 116 -3.26 -7.35 -20.31
CA GLY A 116 -3.14 -6.73 -21.63
C GLY A 116 -4.20 -5.65 -21.88
N LEU A 117 -4.27 -5.16 -23.12
CA LEU A 117 -5.12 -4.00 -23.51
C LEU A 117 -6.61 -4.16 -23.15
N LYS A 118 -7.14 -5.39 -23.19
CA LYS A 118 -8.54 -5.68 -22.85
C LYS A 118 -8.80 -5.78 -21.35
N GLY A 119 -7.74 -5.96 -20.56
CA GLY A 119 -7.77 -6.02 -19.11
C GLY A 119 -8.14 -4.69 -18.46
N GLY A 120 -7.96 -3.59 -19.17
CA GLY A 120 -8.07 -2.24 -18.62
C GLY A 120 -6.76 -1.77 -17.98
N PHE A 121 -6.77 -0.54 -17.52
CA PHE A 121 -5.57 0.19 -17.07
C PHE A 121 -5.75 0.72 -15.65
N PRO A 122 -4.66 0.85 -14.88
CA PRO A 122 -4.75 1.24 -13.48
C PRO A 122 -5.15 2.71 -13.34
N LEU A 123 -5.91 2.98 -12.28
CA LEU A 123 -6.11 4.33 -11.77
C LEU A 123 -4.97 4.66 -10.80
N VAL A 124 -4.09 5.58 -11.19
CA VAL A 124 -2.92 5.97 -10.39
C VAL A 124 -3.22 7.18 -9.49
N GLY A 125 -4.25 7.96 -9.84
CA GLY A 125 -4.73 9.08 -9.02
C GLY A 125 -4.12 10.42 -9.43
N LEU A 126 -3.26 10.99 -8.58
CA LEU A 126 -2.65 12.31 -8.78
C LEU A 126 -1.48 12.23 -9.77
N MET A 127 -1.47 13.11 -10.77
CA MET A 127 -0.35 13.21 -11.69
C MET A 127 0.71 14.16 -11.12
N GLY A 128 1.91 13.62 -10.83
CA GLY A 128 3.08 14.38 -10.42
C GLY A 128 3.84 15.03 -11.57
N ASN A 129 4.80 15.90 -11.25
CA ASN A 129 5.65 16.61 -12.21
C ASN A 129 6.74 15.72 -12.88
N ASP A 130 6.83 14.46 -12.49
CA ASP A 130 7.76 13.45 -13.01
C ASP A 130 7.09 12.43 -13.95
N TYR A 131 5.81 12.65 -14.30
CA TYR A 131 5.11 11.80 -15.26
C TYR A 131 5.87 11.71 -16.59
N GLY A 132 5.98 10.49 -17.13
CA GLY A 132 6.79 10.20 -18.32
C GLY A 132 8.21 9.69 -18.01
N LYS A 133 8.66 9.68 -16.75
CA LYS A 133 9.98 9.12 -16.37
C LYS A 133 10.20 7.67 -16.76
N THR A 134 9.13 6.90 -16.93
CA THR A 134 9.18 5.51 -17.40
C THR A 134 9.94 5.40 -18.73
N ALA A 135 9.78 6.36 -19.63
CA ALA A 135 10.51 6.38 -20.89
C ALA A 135 12.03 6.38 -20.66
N PHE A 136 12.51 7.22 -19.74
CA PHE A 136 13.93 7.24 -19.36
C PHE A 136 14.40 5.89 -18.81
N PHE A 137 13.60 5.25 -17.95
CA PHE A 137 13.96 3.95 -17.39
C PHE A 137 14.01 2.84 -18.43
N GLU A 138 13.10 2.83 -19.41
CA GLU A 138 13.19 1.89 -20.54
C GLU A 138 14.43 2.16 -21.40
N TRP A 139 14.74 3.44 -21.69
CA TRP A 139 15.97 3.80 -22.38
C TRP A 139 17.22 3.31 -21.63
N ARG A 140 17.28 3.50 -20.31
CA ARG A 140 18.38 2.98 -19.48
C ARG A 140 18.44 1.46 -19.50
N TRP A 141 17.29 0.79 -19.52
CA TRP A 141 17.24 -0.66 -19.61
C TRP A 141 17.78 -1.21 -20.93
N GLU A 142 17.53 -0.51 -22.03
CA GLU A 142 18.02 -0.88 -23.36
C GLU A 142 19.51 -0.55 -23.55
N ASN A 143 19.99 0.58 -23.01
CA ASN A 143 21.31 1.13 -23.30
C ASN A 143 22.34 0.92 -22.17
N GLU A 144 21.88 0.79 -20.93
CA GLU A 144 22.71 0.82 -19.70
C GLU A 144 22.29 -0.28 -18.70
N LYS A 145 21.78 -1.39 -19.21
CA LYS A 145 21.12 -2.46 -18.43
C LYS A 145 21.85 -2.88 -17.16
N GLU A 146 23.14 -3.18 -17.28
CA GLU A 146 23.93 -3.75 -16.19
C GLU A 146 24.29 -2.71 -15.13
N GLU A 147 24.49 -1.45 -15.52
CA GLU A 147 24.66 -0.33 -14.58
C GLU A 147 23.35 -0.06 -13.85
N PHE A 148 22.24 0.02 -14.58
CA PHE A 148 20.94 0.31 -13.99
C PHE A 148 20.48 -0.78 -13.00
N LYS A 149 20.73 -2.06 -13.31
CA LYS A 149 20.46 -3.16 -12.36
C LYS A 149 21.25 -3.00 -11.06
N LYS A 150 22.55 -2.69 -11.14
CA LYS A 150 23.39 -2.51 -9.95
C LYS A 150 22.91 -1.35 -9.08
N GLU A 151 22.50 -0.25 -9.68
CA GLU A 151 21.92 0.88 -8.94
C GLU A 151 20.64 0.47 -8.21
N VAL A 152 19.72 -0.21 -8.90
CA VAL A 152 18.48 -0.72 -8.29
C VAL A 152 18.78 -1.69 -7.15
N GLU A 153 19.76 -2.58 -7.30
CA GLU A 153 20.21 -3.48 -6.23
C GLU A 153 20.78 -2.71 -5.04
N VAL A 154 21.61 -1.70 -5.27
CA VAL A 154 22.16 -0.85 -4.20
C VAL A 154 21.07 -0.08 -3.46
N GLU A 155 20.11 0.51 -4.18
CA GLU A 155 18.99 1.22 -3.55
C GLU A 155 18.06 0.27 -2.78
N ASN A 156 17.79 -0.93 -3.32
CA ASN A 156 17.04 -1.96 -2.60
C ASN A 156 17.76 -2.40 -1.32
N GLU A 157 19.09 -2.56 -1.37
CA GLU A 157 19.90 -2.92 -0.21
C GLU A 157 19.93 -1.78 0.84
N LYS A 158 20.07 -0.53 0.40
CA LYS A 158 19.94 0.63 1.30
C LYS A 158 18.57 0.69 1.96
N ALA A 159 17.50 0.48 1.20
CA ALA A 159 16.14 0.45 1.73
C ALA A 159 15.95 -0.71 2.72
N ARG A 160 16.54 -1.89 2.44
CA ARG A 160 16.57 -3.04 3.35
C ARG A 160 17.28 -2.69 4.66
N ILE A 161 18.49 -2.12 4.60
CA ILE A 161 19.25 -1.68 5.77
C ILE A 161 18.47 -0.63 6.57
N ALA A 162 17.90 0.38 5.90
CA ALA A 162 17.11 1.41 6.56
C ALA A 162 15.88 0.83 7.29
N ARG A 163 15.17 -0.12 6.67
CA ARG A 163 14.08 -0.86 7.33
C ARG A 163 14.57 -1.67 8.53
N GLU A 164 15.71 -2.32 8.43
CA GLU A 164 16.32 -3.05 9.56
C GLU A 164 16.75 -2.12 10.70
N GLU A 165 17.34 -0.97 10.38
CA GLU A 165 17.71 0.05 11.36
C GLU A 165 16.48 0.65 12.04
N TYR A 166 15.41 0.90 11.28
CA TYR A 166 14.12 1.32 11.83
C TYR A 166 13.56 0.27 12.79
N ARG A 167 13.53 -1.02 12.40
CA ARG A 167 13.10 -2.13 13.26
C ARG A 167 13.97 -2.31 14.52
N LYS A 168 15.25 -1.90 14.47
CA LYS A 168 16.15 -1.90 15.64
C LYS A 168 15.81 -0.81 16.65
N GLN A 169 15.11 0.25 16.24
CA GLN A 169 14.67 1.27 17.18
C GLN A 169 13.71 0.62 18.18
N SER A 170 13.89 0.92 19.47
CA SER A 170 12.99 0.41 20.50
C SER A 170 11.61 1.01 20.26
N MET A 171 10.73 0.26 19.61
CA MET A 171 9.32 0.57 19.50
C MET A 171 8.75 0.67 20.91
N LYS A 172 8.08 1.78 21.21
CA LYS A 172 7.49 2.05 22.53
C LYS A 172 6.12 2.64 22.29
N PRO A 173 5.08 2.16 22.99
CA PRO A 173 3.76 2.73 22.84
C PRO A 173 3.79 4.20 23.28
N LYS A 174 2.96 5.04 22.64
CA LYS A 174 2.86 6.47 22.99
C LYS A 174 2.20 6.60 24.36
N LYS A 175 0.88 6.63 24.41
CA LYS A 175 0.11 6.57 25.65
C LYS A 175 -0.86 5.42 25.53
N MET A 176 -0.73 4.46 26.44
CA MET A 176 -1.64 3.32 26.54
C MET A 176 -2.90 3.70 27.31
N LEU A 177 -3.95 2.92 27.06
CA LEU A 177 -5.17 2.95 27.87
C LEU A 177 -4.87 2.43 29.28
N ASP A 178 -5.66 2.85 30.25
CA ASP A 178 -5.67 2.19 31.55
C ASP A 178 -5.89 0.68 31.36
N ASP A 179 -5.09 -0.15 32.05
CA ASP A 179 -5.05 -1.58 31.76
C ASP A 179 -6.36 -2.28 32.12
N ASN A 180 -7.03 -1.86 33.21
CA ASN A 180 -8.36 -2.40 33.56
C ASN A 180 -9.40 -2.04 32.51
N MET A 181 -9.37 -0.79 32.00
CA MET A 181 -10.28 -0.37 30.93
C MET A 181 -10.00 -1.12 29.62
N PHE A 182 -8.73 -1.44 29.32
CA PHE A 182 -8.38 -2.26 28.16
C PHE A 182 -9.04 -3.62 28.25
N TRP A 183 -8.87 -4.32 29.37
CA TRP A 183 -9.48 -5.64 29.55
C TRP A 183 -11.01 -5.58 29.65
N GLU A 184 -11.58 -4.52 30.22
CA GLU A 184 -13.04 -4.31 30.21
C GLU A 184 -13.61 -4.23 28.79
N VAL A 185 -12.87 -3.66 27.82
CA VAL A 185 -13.25 -3.67 26.40
C VAL A 185 -13.20 -5.09 25.84
N ILE A 186 -12.11 -5.84 26.10
CA ILE A 186 -11.95 -7.22 25.63
C ILE A 186 -13.06 -8.13 26.17
N GLU A 187 -13.45 -7.96 27.44
CA GLU A 187 -14.53 -8.72 28.08
C GLU A 187 -15.91 -8.48 27.46
N LYS A 188 -16.09 -7.45 26.62
CA LYS A 188 -17.34 -7.23 25.90
C LYS A 188 -17.50 -8.11 24.66
N ILE A 189 -16.46 -8.80 24.21
CA ILE A 189 -16.56 -9.72 23.07
C ILE A 189 -17.57 -10.83 23.42
N ASP A 190 -18.64 -10.95 22.64
CA ASP A 190 -19.74 -11.90 22.91
C ASP A 190 -19.49 -13.24 22.24
N TRP A 191 -18.74 -14.11 22.93
CA TRP A 191 -18.45 -15.47 22.47
C TRP A 191 -19.68 -16.39 22.32
N THR A 192 -20.89 -15.94 22.66
CA THR A 192 -22.11 -16.71 22.40
C THR A 192 -22.58 -16.59 20.95
N LYS A 193 -22.01 -15.67 20.17
CA LYS A 193 -22.28 -15.48 18.75
C LYS A 193 -21.39 -16.40 17.90
N ASP A 194 -21.91 -16.80 16.74
CA ASP A 194 -21.16 -17.60 15.78
C ASP A 194 -20.37 -16.72 14.79
N ASP A 195 -20.97 -15.61 14.37
CA ASP A 195 -20.37 -14.64 13.45
C ASP A 195 -19.41 -13.70 14.18
N ASP A 196 -18.22 -13.51 13.63
CA ASP A 196 -17.18 -12.70 14.28
C ASP A 196 -17.57 -11.23 14.37
N GLN A 197 -18.24 -10.65 13.36
CA GLN A 197 -18.70 -9.26 13.44
C GLN A 197 -19.71 -9.09 14.59
N GLU A 198 -20.64 -10.03 14.72
CA GLU A 198 -21.60 -10.05 15.84
C GLU A 198 -20.91 -10.21 17.21
N ARG A 199 -19.82 -10.99 17.31
CA ARG A 199 -19.01 -11.12 18.54
C ARG A 199 -18.38 -9.80 18.95
N MET A 200 -17.86 -9.03 17.98
CA MET A 200 -17.10 -7.80 18.22
C MET A 200 -17.98 -6.60 18.55
N GLU A 201 -19.20 -6.56 18.01
CA GLU A 201 -20.10 -5.41 18.09
C GLU A 201 -20.27 -4.83 19.51
N PRO A 202 -20.43 -5.61 20.60
CA PRO A 202 -20.57 -5.03 21.94
C PRO A 202 -19.29 -4.36 22.46
N ALA A 203 -18.10 -4.86 22.08
CA ALA A 203 -16.82 -4.25 22.40
C ALA A 203 -16.60 -2.94 21.64
N ILE A 204 -16.94 -2.95 20.34
CA ILE A 204 -16.92 -1.76 19.48
C ILE A 204 -17.86 -0.69 20.04
N ASP A 205 -19.10 -1.05 20.36
CA ASP A 205 -20.10 -0.15 20.95
C ASP A 205 -19.67 0.45 22.28
N PHE A 206 -19.04 -0.37 23.12
CA PHE A 206 -18.54 0.07 24.41
C PHE A 206 -17.40 1.07 24.25
N LEU A 207 -16.44 0.80 23.35
CA LEU A 207 -15.31 1.67 23.09
C LEU A 207 -15.72 2.97 22.36
N ALA A 208 -16.67 2.91 21.42
CA ALA A 208 -17.18 4.08 20.67
C ALA A 208 -17.78 5.17 21.59
N LYS A 209 -18.30 4.76 22.76
CA LYS A 209 -18.83 5.68 23.78
C LYS A 209 -17.73 6.41 24.57
N LYS A 210 -16.48 5.96 24.52
CA LYS A 210 -15.32 6.57 25.18
C LYS A 210 -14.77 7.77 24.40
N LYS A 211 -13.82 8.51 24.97
CA LYS A 211 -13.19 9.65 24.30
C LYS A 211 -12.35 9.17 23.12
N VAL A 212 -12.23 9.99 22.07
CA VAL A 212 -11.31 9.73 20.94
C VAL A 212 -9.89 9.41 21.41
N SER A 213 -9.40 10.09 22.45
CA SER A 213 -8.09 9.80 23.03
C SER A 213 -7.99 8.40 23.64
N GLU A 214 -9.09 7.87 24.19
CA GLU A 214 -9.17 6.53 24.79
C GLU A 214 -9.25 5.45 23.70
N ILE A 215 -9.92 5.71 22.58
CA ILE A 215 -9.92 4.82 21.40
C ILE A 215 -8.49 4.66 20.85
N LYS A 216 -7.77 5.77 20.67
CA LYS A 216 -6.36 5.76 20.23
C LYS A 216 -5.44 5.05 21.25
N GLN A 217 -5.70 5.28 22.54
CA GLN A 217 -4.98 4.61 23.62
C GLN A 217 -5.27 3.10 23.67
N PHE A 218 -6.48 2.66 23.32
CA PHE A 218 -6.80 1.23 23.16
C PHE A 218 -5.95 0.61 22.05
N GLN A 219 -5.84 1.28 20.89
CA GLN A 219 -4.99 0.84 19.78
C GLN A 219 -3.51 0.73 20.19
N GLU A 220 -2.99 1.71 20.95
CA GLU A 220 -1.63 1.63 21.53
C GLU A 220 -1.46 0.43 22.47
N SER A 221 -2.44 0.18 23.35
CA SER A 221 -2.42 -0.97 24.27
C SER A 221 -2.47 -2.30 23.55
N LEU A 222 -3.34 -2.43 22.54
CA LEU A 222 -3.47 -3.64 21.71
C LEU A 222 -2.16 -3.90 20.96
N ALA A 223 -1.66 -2.90 20.25
CA ALA A 223 -0.44 -3.01 19.46
C ALA A 223 0.76 -3.41 20.32
N TYR A 224 0.90 -2.82 21.51
CA TYR A 224 1.98 -3.18 22.43
C TYR A 224 1.86 -4.61 22.98
N LYS A 225 0.66 -5.06 23.34
CA LYS A 225 0.45 -6.44 23.82
C LYS A 225 0.72 -7.47 22.71
N LEU A 226 0.34 -7.19 21.47
CA LEU A 226 0.68 -8.02 20.31
C LEU A 226 2.19 -8.05 20.06
N TYR A 227 2.85 -6.89 20.15
CA TYR A 227 4.31 -6.75 20.04
C TYR A 227 5.05 -7.58 21.12
N LEU A 228 4.53 -7.65 22.34
CA LEU A 228 5.13 -8.45 23.41
C LEU A 228 5.12 -9.96 23.10
N LEU A 229 4.09 -10.44 22.39
CA LEU A 229 3.96 -11.83 21.96
C LEU A 229 4.72 -12.12 20.65
N ASP A 230 5.22 -11.09 19.96
CA ASP A 230 6.00 -11.23 18.71
C ASP A 230 7.42 -11.75 19.01
N THR A 231 7.54 -13.03 19.35
CA THR A 231 8.84 -13.65 19.58
C THR A 231 8.95 -14.97 18.85
N LYS A 232 10.19 -15.35 18.54
CA LYS A 232 10.49 -16.64 17.92
C LYS A 232 9.95 -17.82 18.73
N GLU A 233 10.01 -17.74 20.07
CA GLU A 233 9.53 -18.80 20.94
C GLU A 233 8.01 -18.96 20.88
N HIS A 234 7.24 -17.87 20.80
CA HIS A 234 5.78 -17.94 20.62
C HIS A 234 5.43 -18.47 19.22
N ALA A 235 6.13 -18.00 18.18
CA ALA A 235 5.91 -18.44 16.80
C ALA A 235 6.19 -19.94 16.59
N GLN A 236 7.11 -20.52 17.36
CA GLN A 236 7.41 -21.96 17.37
C GLN A 236 6.31 -22.82 18.01
N ASN A 237 5.27 -22.19 18.56
CA ASN A 237 4.26 -22.85 19.39
C ASN A 237 2.83 -22.54 18.91
N ILE A 238 2.57 -22.35 17.63
CA ILE A 238 1.21 -22.05 17.12
C ILE A 238 0.48 -23.21 16.46
N GLY A 239 1.06 -24.42 16.47
CA GLY A 239 0.45 -25.62 15.87
C GLY A 239 1.12 -26.03 14.56
N GLU A 240 0.33 -26.43 13.57
CA GLU A 240 0.81 -26.97 12.29
C GLU A 240 1.74 -25.98 11.55
N ASP A 241 1.35 -24.71 11.53
CA ASP A 241 2.05 -23.61 10.86
C ASP A 241 3.12 -22.94 11.73
N SER A 242 3.60 -23.62 12.77
CA SER A 242 4.65 -23.09 13.64
C SER A 242 5.92 -22.74 12.87
N PHE A 243 6.55 -21.63 13.27
CA PHE A 243 7.86 -21.24 12.76
C PHE A 243 8.89 -22.34 13.04
N LYS A 244 9.57 -22.83 12.00
CA LYS A 244 10.63 -23.86 12.15
C LYS A 244 11.99 -23.21 11.95
N ASP A 245 12.17 -22.59 10.79
CA ASP A 245 13.39 -21.90 10.38
C ASP A 245 13.11 -20.87 9.28
N GLU A 246 14.13 -20.10 8.91
CA GLU A 246 14.04 -19.05 7.89
C GLU A 246 13.77 -19.57 6.46
N SER A 247 13.90 -20.88 6.23
CA SER A 247 13.60 -21.52 4.94
C SER A 247 12.20 -22.14 4.88
N SER A 248 11.50 -22.22 6.02
CA SER A 248 10.15 -22.73 6.12
C SER A 248 9.12 -21.69 5.69
N ASN A 249 8.06 -22.14 5.01
CA ASN A 249 6.89 -21.30 4.72
C ASN A 249 6.19 -20.98 6.04
N PHE A 250 6.38 -19.77 6.54
CA PHE A 250 5.75 -19.27 7.75
C PHE A 250 4.83 -18.09 7.40
N SER A 251 3.55 -18.21 7.73
CA SER A 251 2.58 -17.14 7.51
C SER A 251 2.69 -16.09 8.61
N VAL A 252 3.22 -14.92 8.25
CA VAL A 252 3.37 -13.78 9.16
C VAL A 252 2.02 -13.23 9.64
N ASP A 253 1.01 -13.26 8.78
CA ASP A 253 -0.35 -12.82 9.08
C ASP A 253 -1.02 -13.80 10.04
N TYR A 254 -0.92 -15.11 9.76
CA TYR A 254 -1.49 -16.13 10.62
C TYR A 254 -0.94 -16.03 12.06
N PHE A 255 0.37 -15.87 12.22
CA PHE A 255 0.96 -15.69 13.55
C PHE A 255 0.46 -14.42 14.28
N LEU A 256 0.24 -13.32 13.56
CA LEU A 256 -0.40 -12.13 14.12
C LEU A 256 -1.81 -12.47 14.64
N TYR A 257 -2.59 -13.21 13.86
CA TYR A 257 -3.97 -13.53 14.24
C TYR A 257 -4.06 -14.52 15.40
N VAL A 258 -3.09 -15.44 15.52
CA VAL A 258 -2.94 -16.31 16.71
C VAL A 258 -2.62 -15.46 17.95
N ARG A 259 -1.78 -14.44 17.84
CA ARG A 259 -1.52 -13.48 18.95
C ARG A 259 -2.77 -12.68 19.32
N CYS A 260 -3.61 -12.33 18.35
CA CYS A 260 -4.92 -11.73 18.62
C CYS A 260 -5.81 -12.69 19.43
N CYS A 261 -5.84 -13.97 19.08
CA CYS A 261 -6.58 -14.99 19.84
C CYS A 261 -6.15 -15.05 21.31
N VAL A 262 -4.85 -14.92 21.60
CA VAL A 262 -4.33 -14.87 22.98
C VAL A 262 -4.95 -13.71 23.77
N ILE A 263 -4.95 -12.50 23.20
CA ILE A 263 -5.50 -11.31 23.87
C ILE A 263 -7.03 -11.42 24.02
N ALA A 264 -7.72 -11.94 23.00
CA ALA A 264 -9.18 -12.08 23.00
C ALA A 264 -9.68 -13.07 24.08
N ASN A 265 -8.85 -14.03 24.48
CA ASN A 265 -9.14 -14.95 25.60
C ASN A 265 -8.91 -14.33 26.99
N GLY A 266 -8.56 -13.04 27.06
CA GLY A 266 -8.55 -12.26 28.28
C GLY A 266 -7.20 -12.18 29.00
N GLN A 267 -7.19 -11.40 30.09
CA GLN A 267 -5.98 -11.00 30.79
C GLN A 267 -5.16 -12.19 31.32
N GLU A 268 -5.81 -13.11 32.03
CA GLU A 268 -5.11 -14.24 32.67
C GLU A 268 -4.42 -15.13 31.64
N TYR A 269 -5.09 -15.39 30.50
CA TYR A 269 -4.53 -16.18 29.43
C TYR A 269 -3.36 -15.47 28.75
N PHE A 270 -3.51 -14.17 28.43
CA PHE A 270 -2.43 -13.35 27.91
C PHE A 270 -1.19 -13.37 28.81
N GLU A 271 -1.36 -13.18 30.12
CA GLU A 271 -0.25 -13.19 31.07
C GLU A 271 0.41 -14.57 31.20
N SER A 272 -0.36 -15.66 31.07
CA SER A 272 0.18 -17.02 31.06
C SER A 272 1.04 -17.26 29.83
N VAL A 273 0.50 -16.97 28.64
CA VAL A 273 1.18 -17.16 27.36
C VAL A 273 2.44 -16.30 27.29
N LEU A 274 2.37 -15.05 27.72
CA LEU A 274 3.51 -14.14 27.74
C LEU A 274 4.69 -14.68 28.57
N LYS A 275 4.41 -15.42 29.65
CA LYS A 275 5.43 -16.06 30.49
C LYS A 275 5.86 -17.42 29.95
N ASN A 276 4.97 -18.12 29.27
CA ASN A 276 5.19 -19.48 28.79
C ASN A 276 4.69 -19.63 27.33
N PRO A 277 5.59 -19.45 26.34
CA PRO A 277 5.24 -19.53 24.92
C PRO A 277 4.58 -20.85 24.49
N LYS A 278 4.75 -21.93 25.26
CA LYS A 278 4.10 -23.23 24.96
C LYS A 278 2.58 -23.18 25.06
N ASP A 279 2.05 -22.25 25.84
CA ASP A 279 0.62 -22.06 26.08
C ASP A 279 -0.08 -21.33 24.92
N MET A 280 0.67 -20.88 23.92
CA MET A 280 0.12 -20.32 22.68
C MET A 280 -0.98 -21.24 22.11
N PRO A 281 -2.11 -20.67 21.66
CA PRO A 281 -3.17 -21.44 21.05
C PRO A 281 -2.64 -22.14 19.80
N LYS A 282 -3.07 -23.39 19.60
CA LYS A 282 -2.71 -24.20 18.44
C LYS A 282 -3.85 -24.16 17.44
N ASP A 283 -3.52 -23.86 16.19
CA ASP A 283 -4.45 -23.98 15.06
C ASP A 283 -5.74 -23.13 15.26
N LYS A 284 -5.59 -21.98 15.94
CA LYS A 284 -6.67 -21.04 16.26
C LYS A 284 -6.18 -19.60 16.14
N ASP A 285 -7.01 -18.77 15.57
CA ASP A 285 -6.76 -17.35 15.38
C ASP A 285 -7.98 -16.50 15.77
N PHE A 286 -7.80 -15.18 15.78
CA PHE A 286 -8.89 -14.22 15.93
C PHE A 286 -8.51 -12.85 15.35
N GLU A 287 -8.35 -12.79 14.02
CA GLU A 287 -8.09 -11.53 13.28
C GLU A 287 -9.00 -10.35 13.65
N PRO A 288 -10.33 -10.53 13.86
CA PRO A 288 -11.27 -9.42 14.07
C PRO A 288 -10.91 -8.45 15.20
N LEU A 289 -10.09 -8.89 16.16
CA LEU A 289 -9.59 -8.05 17.26
C LEU A 289 -8.87 -6.78 16.76
N LEU A 290 -8.20 -6.83 15.60
CA LEU A 290 -7.44 -5.71 15.05
C LEU A 290 -8.32 -4.50 14.73
N TYR A 291 -9.60 -4.72 14.41
CA TYR A 291 -10.50 -3.69 13.89
C TYR A 291 -11.29 -2.93 14.96
N ILE A 292 -11.27 -3.35 16.24
CA ILE A 292 -12.07 -2.71 17.32
C ILE A 292 -11.87 -1.18 17.37
N ALA A 293 -10.61 -0.72 17.33
CA ALA A 293 -10.31 0.70 17.47
C ALA A 293 -10.82 1.53 16.28
N GLU A 294 -10.64 0.99 15.08
CA GLU A 294 -11.03 1.62 13.82
C GLU A 294 -12.55 1.72 13.72
N GLU A 295 -13.25 0.61 13.93
CA GLU A 295 -14.71 0.55 13.89
C GLU A 295 -15.34 1.40 15.00
N ALA A 296 -14.79 1.39 16.22
CA ALA A 296 -15.27 2.24 17.30
C ALA A 296 -15.08 3.74 16.99
N TYR A 297 -13.98 4.10 16.33
CA TYR A 297 -13.72 5.46 15.91
C TYR A 297 -14.66 5.89 14.78
N GLU A 298 -14.81 5.06 13.76
CA GLU A 298 -15.70 5.31 12.62
C GLU A 298 -17.14 5.46 13.08
N LYS A 299 -17.63 4.56 13.93
CA LYS A 299 -18.97 4.64 14.53
C LYS A 299 -19.18 5.93 15.32
N ARG A 300 -18.14 6.44 15.98
CA ARG A 300 -18.20 7.67 16.78
C ARG A 300 -18.09 8.94 15.91
N MET A 301 -17.23 8.93 14.91
CA MET A 301 -16.79 10.14 14.20
C MET A 301 -17.27 10.21 12.74
N ASN A 302 -17.88 9.14 12.23
CA ASN A 302 -18.29 8.94 10.85
C ASN A 302 -17.15 9.22 9.85
N LYS A 303 -15.96 8.72 10.18
CA LYS A 303 -14.73 8.82 9.37
C LYS A 303 -13.69 7.81 9.84
N GLU A 304 -12.75 7.47 8.97
CA GLU A 304 -11.64 6.55 9.25
C GLU A 304 -10.68 7.08 10.32
N LEU A 305 -10.07 6.14 11.06
CA LEU A 305 -9.07 6.43 12.08
C LEU A 305 -7.68 6.59 11.46
N GLU A 306 -7.29 7.83 11.20
CA GLU A 306 -5.89 8.15 10.87
C GLU A 306 -5.05 8.21 12.15
N TYR A 307 -4.48 7.08 12.57
CA TYR A 307 -3.60 7.00 13.74
C TYR A 307 -2.54 5.90 13.62
N GLU A 308 -1.27 6.30 13.70
CA GLU A 308 -0.13 5.40 13.79
C GLU A 308 0.24 5.18 15.26
N THR A 309 0.44 3.93 15.68
CA THR A 309 0.85 3.58 17.06
C THR A 309 2.36 3.79 17.28
N GLY A 310 2.79 3.81 18.55
CA GLY A 310 4.22 3.84 18.88
C GLY A 310 4.92 2.47 18.74
N CYS A 311 4.14 1.40 18.69
CA CYS A 311 4.58 0.04 18.42
C CYS A 311 3.92 -0.50 17.15
N ASP A 312 4.71 -1.18 16.33
CA ASP A 312 4.21 -1.98 15.23
C ASP A 312 3.85 -3.38 15.76
N TYR A 313 2.61 -3.80 15.52
CA TYR A 313 2.13 -5.13 15.94
C TYR A 313 2.45 -6.22 14.91
N GLU A 314 2.90 -5.83 13.71
CA GLU A 314 3.24 -6.75 12.64
C GLU A 314 4.32 -7.74 13.07
N THR A 315 4.27 -8.94 12.51
CA THR A 315 5.24 -9.99 12.81
C THR A 315 6.67 -9.57 12.44
N PHE A 316 7.64 -9.88 13.30
CA PHE A 316 9.05 -9.45 13.26
C PHE A 316 9.32 -8.00 13.70
N SER A 317 8.32 -7.27 14.17
CA SER A 317 8.49 -5.91 14.71
C SER A 317 9.25 -5.90 16.04
N ASN A 318 9.07 -6.90 16.90
CA ASN A 318 9.87 -7.09 18.10
C ASN A 318 11.20 -7.74 17.76
N TYR A 319 12.07 -6.95 17.13
CA TYR A 319 13.38 -7.38 16.68
C TYR A 319 14.20 -8.11 17.76
N LYS A 320 14.05 -7.74 19.04
CA LYS A 320 14.71 -8.42 20.17
C LYS A 320 14.14 -9.81 20.43
N GLY A 321 12.82 -9.98 20.35
CA GLY A 321 12.13 -11.26 20.52
C GLY A 321 12.47 -12.30 19.43
N TRP A 322 13.05 -11.86 18.32
CA TRP A 322 13.47 -12.72 17.21
C TRP A 322 14.99 -12.95 17.12
N LYS A 323 15.78 -12.27 17.95
CA LYS A 323 17.23 -12.55 18.02
C LYS A 323 17.51 -13.90 18.68
N LYS A 324 18.57 -14.56 18.20
CA LYS A 324 19.13 -15.77 18.81
C LYS A 324 19.79 -15.47 20.15
#